data_AF-A0A520I4J1-F1
#
_entry.id   AF-A0A520I4J1-F1
#
_cell.length_a   1.000
_cell.length_b   1.000
_cell.length_c   1.000
_cell.angle_alpha   90.00
_cell.angle_beta   90.00
_cell.angle_gamma   90.00
#
_symmetry.space_group_name_H-M   'P 1'
#
loop_
_entity.id
_entity.type
_entity.pdbx_description
1 polymer ?
#
loop_
_entity_poly.entity_id
_entity_poly.type
_entity_poly.pdbx_seq_one_letter_code
_entity_poly.pdbx_strand_id
1 'polypeptide(L)'
;MATALKAMEPTAAETTIKDQVSAEEWALRVDLAAAYRLVALYGWDDLIFTHLSARVPGPEHHFLINPYTHMFEEITASSLVKIDVDGNKVMDTP
;
A
#
# COMPACT_ATOMS: atom_id res chain seq x y z
N MET A 1 41.12 -14.14 -15.23
CA MET A 1 40.25 -12.96 -15.30
C MET A 1 39.48 -12.87 -14.00
N ALA A 2 39.84 -11.92 -13.15
CA ALA A 2 39.19 -11.70 -11.86
C ALA A 2 37.94 -10.85 -12.09
N THR A 3 36.77 -11.43 -11.86
CA THR A 3 35.52 -10.66 -11.78
C THR A 3 35.51 -10.01 -10.41
N ALA A 4 35.67 -8.69 -10.37
CA ALA A 4 35.59 -7.92 -9.13
C ALA A 4 34.19 -8.08 -8.52
N LEU A 5 34.14 -8.54 -7.27
CA LEU A 5 32.99 -8.39 -6.40
C LEU A 5 32.73 -6.90 -6.25
N LYS A 6 31.65 -6.39 -6.85
CA LYS A 6 31.17 -5.03 -6.56
C LYS A 6 30.79 -5.01 -5.09
N ALA A 7 31.54 -4.26 -4.29
CA ALA A 7 31.23 -4.04 -2.89
C ALA A 7 29.80 -3.48 -2.77
N MET A 8 29.00 -4.10 -1.90
CA MET A 8 27.67 -3.63 -1.56
C MET A 8 27.87 -2.36 -0.71
N GLU A 9 27.65 -1.21 -1.32
CA GLU A 9 27.65 0.06 -0.60
C GLU A 9 26.52 0.04 0.46
N PRO A 10 26.73 0.63 1.65
CA PRO A 10 25.68 0.67 2.66
C PRO A 10 24.55 1.56 2.15
N THR A 11 23.43 0.96 1.79
CA THR A 11 22.23 1.68 1.38
C THR A 11 21.75 2.54 2.54
N ALA A 12 21.65 3.86 2.32
CA ALA A 12 20.90 4.75 3.19
C ALA A 12 19.56 4.09 3.53
N ALA A 13 19.16 4.07 4.81
CA ALA A 13 17.93 3.43 5.25
C ALA A 13 16.78 3.78 4.31
N GLU A 14 16.24 2.79 3.60
CA GLU A 14 15.20 3.01 2.60
C GLU A 14 13.99 3.67 3.27
N THR A 15 13.59 4.85 2.78
CA THR A 15 12.47 5.60 3.33
C THR A 15 11.19 4.78 3.16
N THR A 16 10.49 4.45 4.25
CA THR A 16 9.29 3.62 4.19
C THR A 16 8.06 4.46 3.82
N ILE A 17 6.96 3.83 3.39
CA ILE A 17 5.69 4.54 3.16
C ILE A 17 5.22 5.26 4.42
N LYS A 18 5.44 4.66 5.60
CA LYS A 18 5.07 5.26 6.89
C LYS A 18 5.76 6.60 7.13
N ASP A 19 6.99 6.76 6.65
CA ASP A 19 7.77 7.99 6.82
C ASP A 19 7.35 9.11 5.83
N GLN A 20 6.58 8.76 4.79
CA GLN A 20 6.20 9.65 3.68
C GLN A 20 4.76 10.19 3.80
N VAL A 21 3.97 9.69 4.76
CA VAL A 21 2.54 10.01 4.89
C VAL A 21 2.24 10.58 6.28
N SER A 22 1.10 11.25 6.44
CA SER A 22 0.67 11.75 7.74
C SER A 22 0.38 10.59 8.71
N ALA A 23 0.43 10.86 10.02
CA ALA A 23 0.05 9.87 11.03
C ALA A 23 -1.39 9.38 10.87
N GLU A 24 -2.30 10.28 10.45
CA GLU A 24 -3.71 9.94 10.16
C GLU A 24 -3.85 9.05 8.92
N GLU A 25 -3.13 9.35 7.83
CA GLU A 25 -3.12 8.48 6.64
C GLU A 25 -2.52 7.11 7.00
N TRP A 26 -1.45 7.06 7.79
CA TRP A 26 -0.85 5.81 8.22
C TRP A 26 -1.80 4.95 9.06
N ALA A 27 -2.51 5.54 10.02
CA ALA A 27 -3.51 4.84 10.81
C ALA A 27 -4.61 4.27 9.91
N LEU A 28 -5.10 5.06 8.96
CA LEU A 28 -6.10 4.61 7.99
C LEU A 28 -5.59 3.46 7.11
N ARG A 29 -4.32 3.49 6.68
CA ARG A 29 -3.70 2.38 5.94
C ARG A 29 -3.67 1.09 6.75
N VAL A 30 -3.36 1.18 8.05
CA VAL A 30 -3.37 0.03 8.96
C VAL A 30 -4.78 -0.53 9.12
N ASP A 31 -5.76 0.32 9.37
CA ASP A 31 -7.16 -0.09 9.55
C ASP A 31 -7.74 -0.71 8.28
N LEU A 32 -7.48 -0.09 7.11
CA LEU A 32 -7.94 -0.62 5.83
C LEU A 32 -7.27 -1.96 5.51
N ALA A 33 -5.96 -2.10 5.74
CA ALA A 33 -5.29 -3.39 5.58
C ALA A 33 -5.87 -4.46 6.51
N ALA A 34 -6.17 -4.13 7.77
CA ALA A 34 -6.85 -5.04 8.67
C ALA A 34 -8.24 -5.43 8.16
N ALA A 35 -9.01 -4.49 7.61
CA ALA A 35 -10.31 -4.77 7.00
C ALA A 35 -10.20 -5.75 5.82
N TYR A 36 -9.23 -5.57 4.92
CA TYR A 36 -8.93 -6.54 3.86
C TYR A 36 -8.66 -7.95 4.42
N ARG A 37 -7.81 -8.05 5.46
CA ARG A 37 -7.49 -9.33 6.10
C ARG A 37 -8.70 -9.97 6.79
N LEU A 38 -9.59 -9.17 7.38
CA LEU A 38 -10.84 -9.66 7.95
C LEU A 38 -11.79 -10.19 6.87
N VAL A 39 -11.91 -9.48 5.74
CA VAL A 39 -12.72 -9.95 4.60
C VAL A 39 -12.20 -11.29 4.07
N ALA A 40 -10.88 -11.44 3.92
CA ALA A 40 -10.27 -12.72 3.55
C ALA A 40 -10.54 -13.81 4.61
N LEU A 41 -10.36 -13.50 5.90
CA LEU A 41 -10.61 -14.43 7.00
C LEU A 41 -12.05 -14.96 7.02
N TYR A 42 -13.02 -14.11 6.68
CA TYR A 42 -14.43 -14.48 6.62
C TYR A 42 -14.88 -15.05 5.25
N GLY A 43 -13.97 -15.13 4.26
CA GLY A 43 -14.27 -15.64 2.92
C GLY A 43 -15.27 -14.78 2.15
N TRP A 44 -15.19 -13.46 2.31
CA TRP A 44 -16.07 -12.48 1.66
C TRP A 44 -15.46 -11.86 0.41
N ASP A 45 -14.23 -12.24 0.05
CA ASP A 45 -13.54 -11.84 -1.17
C ASP A 45 -13.86 -12.76 -2.36
N ASP A 46 -13.62 -12.26 -3.57
CA ASP A 46 -13.73 -13.03 -4.83
C ASP A 46 -12.43 -12.87 -5.62
N LEU A 47 -11.46 -13.74 -5.29
CA LEU A 47 -10.10 -13.69 -5.82
C LEU A 47 -9.53 -12.26 -5.75
N ILE A 48 -9.14 -11.69 -6.90
CA ILE A 48 -8.55 -10.36 -7.01
C ILE A 48 -9.52 -9.29 -7.51
N PHE A 49 -10.80 -9.61 -7.72
CA PHE A 49 -11.76 -8.74 -8.43
C PHE A 49 -12.56 -7.81 -7.52
N THR A 50 -12.49 -7.98 -6.20
CA THR A 50 -13.13 -7.13 -5.20
C THR A 50 -12.21 -5.99 -4.75
N HIS A 51 -12.79 -4.93 -4.17
CA HIS A 51 -12.04 -3.81 -3.61
C HIS A 51 -12.74 -3.21 -2.38
N LEU A 52 -11.93 -2.71 -1.45
CA LEU A 52 -12.34 -1.80 -0.38
C LEU A 52 -11.64 -0.46 -0.59
N SER A 53 -12.33 0.65 -0.39
CA SER A 53 -11.70 1.97 -0.44
C SER A 53 -11.94 2.78 0.81
N ALA A 54 -10.99 3.65 1.14
CA ALA A 54 -11.12 4.60 2.23
C ALA A 54 -10.63 5.98 1.78
N ARG A 55 -11.42 7.02 2.06
CA ARG A 55 -11.03 8.41 1.77
C ARG A 55 -9.92 8.85 2.73
N VAL A 56 -8.83 9.37 2.19
CA VAL A 56 -7.73 9.93 2.99
C VAL A 56 -8.19 11.25 3.62
N PRO A 57 -7.98 11.48 4.93
CA PRO A 57 -8.27 12.76 5.56
C PRO A 57 -7.47 13.90 4.93
N GLY A 58 -8.12 15.04 4.71
CA GLY A 58 -7.49 16.21 4.11
C GLY A 58 -8.38 16.93 3.08
N PRO A 59 -7.87 18.06 2.54
CA PRO A 59 -8.58 18.85 1.53
C PRO A 59 -8.65 18.12 0.18
N GLU A 60 -7.64 17.31 -0.14
CA GLU A 60 -7.60 16.56 -1.40
C GLU A 60 -8.65 15.45 -1.44
N HIS A 61 -9.11 15.13 -2.65
CA HIS A 61 -10.03 14.02 -2.88
C HIS A 61 -9.26 12.73 -3.21
N HIS A 62 -8.45 12.27 -2.24
CA HIS A 62 -7.65 11.06 -2.38
C HIS A 62 -8.28 9.85 -1.67
N PHE A 63 -8.03 8.66 -2.20
CA PHE A 63 -8.52 7.38 -1.68
C PHE A 63 -7.40 6.35 -1.60
N LEU A 64 -7.51 5.43 -0.65
CA LEU A 64 -6.71 4.21 -0.57
C LEU A 64 -7.48 3.03 -1.16
N ILE A 65 -6.81 2.17 -1.91
CA ILE A 65 -7.38 0.96 -2.53
C ILE A 65 -6.32 -0.16 -2.66
N ASN A 66 -6.73 -1.42 -2.82
CA ASN A 66 -5.82 -2.53 -3.06
C ASN A 66 -5.09 -2.41 -4.41
N PRO A 67 -3.83 -2.87 -4.51
CA PRO A 67 -3.20 -3.14 -5.79
C PRO A 67 -3.92 -4.30 -6.50
N TYR A 68 -4.06 -4.19 -7.82
CA TYR A 68 -4.84 -5.11 -8.65
C TYR A 68 -4.28 -6.55 -8.74
N THR A 69 -3.10 -6.80 -8.16
CA THR A 69 -2.35 -8.05 -8.29
C THR A 69 -2.33 -8.90 -7.03
N HIS A 70 -2.98 -8.47 -5.96
CA HIS A 70 -2.88 -9.09 -4.64
C HIS A 70 -4.21 -9.71 -4.21
N MET A 71 -4.13 -10.87 -3.57
CA MET A 71 -5.22 -11.42 -2.78
C MET A 71 -5.43 -10.57 -1.52
N PHE A 72 -6.63 -10.59 -0.95
CA PHE A 72 -6.94 -9.79 0.23
C PHE A 72 -6.07 -10.17 1.44
N GLU A 73 -5.67 -11.44 1.54
CA GLU A 73 -4.72 -11.94 2.54
C GLU A 73 -3.26 -11.55 2.30
N GLU A 74 -2.95 -10.75 1.27
CA GLU A 74 -1.60 -10.26 1.00
C GLU A 74 -1.49 -8.76 1.28
N ILE A 75 -2.63 -8.07 1.43
CA ILE A 75 -2.69 -6.62 1.62
C ILE A 75 -1.99 -6.20 2.92
N THR A 76 -1.11 -5.22 2.84
CA THR A 76 -0.46 -4.53 3.95
C THR A 76 -0.71 -3.02 3.87
N ALA A 77 -0.47 -2.31 4.98
CA ALA A 77 -0.59 -0.85 5.02
C ALA A 77 0.31 -0.16 3.96
N SER A 78 1.50 -0.72 3.72
CA SER A 78 2.47 -0.19 2.75
C SER A 78 2.11 -0.52 1.29
N SER A 79 1.42 -1.63 1.03
CA SER A 79 1.02 -2.03 -0.34
C SER A 79 -0.19 -1.25 -0.89
N LEU A 80 -0.95 -0.58 -0.03
CA LEU A 80 -2.15 0.16 -0.44
C LEU A 80 -1.79 1.32 -1.36
N VAL A 81 -2.47 1.39 -2.51
CA VAL A 81 -2.26 2.45 -3.49
C VAL A 81 -3.10 3.67 -3.12
N LYS A 82 -2.50 4.86 -3.18
CA LYS A 82 -3.22 6.13 -3.05
C LYS A 82 -3.55 6.69 -4.44
N ILE A 83 -4.83 6.96 -4.69
CA ILE A 83 -5.34 7.47 -5.96
C ILE A 83 -6.14 8.76 -5.79
N ASP A 84 -6.21 9.56 -6.84
CA ASP A 84 -7.16 10.67 -6.96
C ASP A 84 -8.55 10.20 -7.43
N VAL A 85 -9.47 11.15 -7.63
CA VAL A 85 -10.85 10.88 -8.10
C VAL A 85 -10.93 10.29 -9.51
N ASP A 86 -9.91 10.54 -10.33
CA ASP A 86 -9.83 10.06 -11.70
C ASP A 86 -9.12 8.68 -11.77
N GLY A 87 -8.66 8.16 -10.63
CA GLY A 87 -7.97 6.88 -10.51
C GLY A 87 -6.46 6.94 -10.77
N ASN A 88 -5.87 8.13 -10.87
CA ASN A 88 -4.43 8.26 -11.06
C ASN A 88 -3.71 8.04 -9.74
N LYS A 89 -2.56 7.34 -9.78
CA LYS A 89 -1.70 7.18 -8.60
C LYS A 89 -1.13 8.53 -8.20
N VAL A 90 -1.19 8.83 -6.89
CA VAL A 90 -0.68 10.07 -6.30
C VAL A 90 0.77 9.90 -5.79
N MET A 91 1.17 8.67 -5.49
CA MET A 91 2.52 8.33 -5.05
C MET A 91 2.85 6.88 -5.40
N ASP A 92 4.15 6.57 -5.45
CA ASP A 92 4.61 5.20 -5.62
C ASP A 92 4.43 4.40 -4.33
N THR A 93 4.10 3.12 -4.52
CA THR A 93 4.05 2.11 -3.46
C THR A 93 4.69 0.83 -3.98
N PRO A 94 5.25 -0.02 -3.09
CA PRO A 94 5.81 -1.32 -3.47
C PRO A 94 4.84 -2.18 -4.29
#